data_AF-A0AAQ0Q8L6-F1
#
_entry.id   AF-A0AAQ0Q8L6-F1
#
_cell.length_a   1.000
_cell.length_b   1.000
_cell.length_c   1.000
_cell.angle_alpha   90.00
_cell.angle_beta   90.00
_cell.angle_gamma   90.00
#
_symmetry.space_group_name_H-M   'P 1'
#
loop_
_entity.id
_entity.type
_entity.pdbx_description
1 polymer ?
#
loop_
_entity_poly.entity_id
_entity_poly.type
_entity_poly.pdbx_seq_one_letter_code
_entity_poly.pdbx_strand_id
1 'polypeptide(L)'
;MAVARNCNIPIYKLADERVVEDADTRLFTITLNKRQLELLSEASDCHSRNTCGQLDVGLKYVIEKAIARTYSTADFDKRHEISEKAKILLREVKSLVWDLGPGTNKGVKYDDGADILFDIHQVIRHHLWKIKPEPKYHYTNDAAEATIFGSQPAITIKNLTRDE
;
A
#
# COMPACT_ATOMS: atom_id res chain seq x y z
N MET A 1 -19.69 -32.73 -16.09
CA MET A 1 -18.31 -33.01 -15.64
C MET A 1 -17.44 -31.87 -16.13
N ALA A 2 -16.65 -31.14 -15.35
CA ALA A 2 -15.97 -31.44 -14.09
C ALA A 2 -16.32 -30.44 -12.98
N VAL A 3 -16.26 -30.93 -11.74
CA VAL A 3 -16.38 -30.16 -10.50
C VAL A 3 -14.97 -29.81 -10.04
N ALA A 4 -14.63 -28.53 -9.99
CA ALA A 4 -13.51 -28.07 -9.18
C ALA A 4 -14.03 -27.71 -7.79
N ARG A 5 -13.85 -28.62 -6.83
CA ARG A 5 -13.96 -28.33 -5.39
C ARG A 5 -12.61 -27.75 -4.97
N ASN A 6 -12.59 -26.49 -4.54
CA ASN A 6 -11.62 -26.05 -3.55
C ASN A 6 -12.17 -24.86 -2.76
N CYS A 7 -12.11 -25.03 -1.43
CA CYS A 7 -12.38 -24.05 -0.37
C CYS A 7 -13.87 -23.84 -0.02
N ASN A 8 -14.30 -24.49 1.08
CA ASN A 8 -15.52 -24.18 1.85
C ASN A 8 -15.46 -22.76 2.44
N ILE A 9 -15.56 -21.74 1.60
CA ILE A 9 -15.84 -20.36 2.03
C ILE A 9 -17.18 -20.01 1.38
N PRO A 10 -18.20 -19.61 2.15
CA PRO A 10 -19.42 -19.11 1.56
C PRO A 10 -19.09 -17.88 0.71
N ILE A 11 -19.15 -18.04 -0.61
CA ILE A 11 -19.12 -16.94 -1.56
C ILE A 11 -20.48 -16.26 -1.44
N TYR A 12 -20.55 -15.13 -0.74
CA TYR A 12 -21.70 -14.25 -0.88
C TYR A 12 -21.70 -13.70 -2.30
N LYS A 13 -22.66 -14.14 -3.12
CA LYS A 13 -23.02 -13.40 -4.33
C LYS A 13 -23.67 -12.10 -3.88
N LEU A 14 -22.92 -10.99 -3.95
CA LEU A 14 -23.54 -9.68 -4.02
C LEU A 14 -24.20 -9.59 -5.40
N ALA A 15 -25.47 -9.98 -5.48
CA ALA A 15 -26.32 -9.63 -6.59
C ALA A 15 -26.66 -8.14 -6.41
N ASP A 16 -25.74 -7.27 -6.80
CA ASP A 16 -25.99 -5.85 -6.89
C ASP A 16 -25.75 -5.41 -8.33
N GLU A 17 -26.74 -5.67 -9.18
CA GLU A 17 -26.79 -5.26 -10.59
C GLU A 17 -27.14 -3.76 -10.73
N ARG A 18 -26.69 -2.92 -9.80
CA ARG A 18 -26.83 -1.47 -9.93
C ARG A 18 -25.64 -0.92 -10.70
N VAL A 19 -25.94 -0.21 -11.78
CA VAL A 19 -24.97 0.66 -12.45
C VAL A 19 -24.50 1.69 -11.42
N VAL A 20 -23.27 1.54 -10.95
CA VAL A 20 -22.62 2.54 -10.09
C VAL A 20 -22.15 3.65 -11.03
N GLU A 21 -22.79 4.80 -10.96
CA GLU A 21 -22.25 6.01 -11.59
C GLU A 21 -20.93 6.38 -10.88
N ASP A 22 -19.94 6.87 -11.62
CA ASP A 22 -18.61 7.25 -11.11
C ASP A 22 -18.63 8.29 -9.96
N ALA A 23 -19.79 8.90 -9.69
CA ALA A 23 -20.01 9.90 -8.64
C ALA A 23 -20.72 9.34 -7.39
N ASP A 24 -20.65 8.03 -7.11
CA ASP A 24 -21.23 7.45 -5.90
C ASP A 24 -20.53 7.97 -4.62
N THR A 25 -21.15 8.96 -3.96
CA THR A 25 -20.65 9.58 -2.74
C THR A 25 -21.06 8.85 -1.46
N ARG A 26 -21.49 7.59 -1.54
CA ARG A 26 -21.85 6.82 -0.35
C ARG A 26 -20.65 6.64 0.57
N LEU A 27 -20.87 6.82 1.88
CA LEU A 27 -19.86 6.58 2.89
C LEU A 27 -19.97 5.15 3.41
N PHE A 28 -18.82 4.49 3.58
CA PHE A 28 -18.71 3.13 4.08
C PHE A 28 -17.92 3.10 5.39
N THR A 29 -18.27 2.17 6.27
CA THR A 29 -17.51 1.86 7.49
C THR A 29 -17.00 0.43 7.39
N ILE A 30 -15.73 0.20 7.76
CA ILE A 30 -15.13 -1.13 7.84
C ILE A 30 -14.50 -1.34 9.21
N THR A 31 -14.61 -2.56 9.74
CA THR A 31 -13.96 -2.96 10.99
C THR A 31 -12.73 -3.80 10.67
N LEU A 32 -11.56 -3.33 11.09
CA LEU A 32 -10.27 -3.97 10.84
C LEU A 32 -9.55 -4.22 12.16
N ASN A 33 -8.94 -5.39 12.31
CA ASN A 33 -7.95 -5.59 13.36
C ASN A 33 -6.65 -4.82 13.02
N LYS A 34 -5.78 -4.64 14.01
CA LYS A 34 -4.51 -3.92 13.83
C LYS A 34 -3.70 -4.43 12.63
N ARG A 35 -3.62 -5.75 12.44
CA ARG A 35 -2.82 -6.34 11.35
C ARG A 35 -3.41 -6.03 9.98
N GLN A 36 -4.73 -6.06 9.84
CA GLN A 36 -5.41 -5.68 8.60
C GLN A 36 -5.21 -4.18 8.29
N LEU A 37 -5.25 -3.33 9.32
CA LEU A 37 -4.99 -1.90 9.18
C LEU A 37 -3.54 -1.61 8.74
N GLU A 38 -2.55 -2.31 9.31
CA GLU A 38 -1.16 -2.25 8.86
C GLU A 38 -1.01 -2.68 7.39
N LEU A 39 -1.64 -3.79 7.00
CA LEU A 39 -1.60 -4.29 5.62
C LEU A 39 -2.26 -3.34 4.64
N LEU A 40 -3.37 -2.69 5.01
CA LEU A 40 -4.02 -1.67 4.20
C LEU A 40 -3.09 -0.45 4.01
N SER A 41 -2.40 -0.02 5.06
CA SER A 41 -1.41 1.06 4.97
C SER A 41 -0.23 0.69 4.05
N GLU A 42 0.33 -0.52 4.20
CA GLU A 42 1.40 -1.03 3.34
C GLU A 42 0.97 -1.10 1.87
N ALA A 43 -0.24 -1.60 1.60
CA ALA A 43 -0.78 -1.69 0.24
C ALA A 43 -1.01 -0.31 -0.38
N SER A 44 -1.51 0.66 0.40
CA SER A 44 -1.78 2.02 -0.07
C SER A 44 -0.49 2.78 -0.39
N ASP A 45 0.55 2.67 0.44
CA ASP A 45 1.89 3.25 0.13
C ASP A 45 2.51 2.59 -1.10
N CYS A 46 2.47 1.25 -1.20
CA CYS A 46 2.98 0.54 -2.37
C CYS A 46 2.29 1.00 -3.66
N HIS A 47 0.97 1.05 -3.67
CA HIS A 47 0.22 1.35 -4.89
C HIS A 47 0.33 2.82 -5.31
N SER A 48 0.25 3.76 -4.36
CA SER A 48 0.47 5.19 -4.64
C SER A 48 1.86 5.44 -5.24
N ARG A 49 2.92 4.89 -4.65
CA ARG A 49 4.29 5.02 -5.15
C ARG A 49 4.48 4.45 -6.54
N ASN A 50 3.96 3.24 -6.78
CA ASN A 50 4.11 2.58 -8.06
C ASN A 50 3.44 3.38 -9.18
N THR A 51 2.26 3.95 -8.92
CA THR A 51 1.53 4.81 -9.86
C THR A 51 2.36 6.06 -10.22
N CYS A 52 3.07 6.65 -9.25
CA CYS A 52 3.93 7.83 -9.49
C CYS A 52 5.33 7.49 -10.03
N GLY A 53 5.60 6.24 -10.42
CA GLY A 53 6.89 5.79 -10.96
C GLY A 53 8.01 5.63 -9.91
N GLN A 54 7.67 5.51 -8.63
CA GLN A 54 8.63 5.23 -7.53
C GLN A 54 8.77 3.72 -7.28
N LEU A 55 8.99 2.94 -8.34
CA LEU A 55 8.96 1.47 -8.28
C LEU A 55 10.00 0.86 -7.32
N ASP A 56 11.18 1.47 -7.23
CA ASP A 56 12.28 1.04 -6.36
C ASP A 56 11.93 1.13 -4.88
N VAL A 57 11.12 2.13 -4.49
CA VAL A 57 10.60 2.27 -3.13
C VAL A 57 9.33 1.45 -2.94
N GLY A 58 8.36 1.58 -3.86
CA GLY A 58 7.05 0.92 -3.76
C GLY A 58 7.15 -0.60 -3.72
N LEU A 59 8.08 -1.20 -4.47
CA LEU A 59 8.29 -2.65 -4.50
C LEU A 59 9.40 -3.14 -3.57
N LYS A 60 10.09 -2.25 -2.83
CA LYS A 60 11.26 -2.60 -2.01
C LYS A 60 10.99 -3.80 -1.11
N TYR A 61 9.99 -3.69 -0.24
CA TYR A 61 9.67 -4.74 0.72
C TYR A 61 9.13 -6.01 0.07
N VAL A 62 8.42 -5.89 -1.05
CA VAL A 62 7.91 -7.04 -1.81
C VAL A 62 9.08 -7.85 -2.37
N ILE A 63 10.03 -7.17 -3.01
CA ILE A 63 11.22 -7.78 -3.60
C ILE A 63 12.13 -8.36 -2.51
N GLU A 64 12.41 -7.61 -1.45
CA GLU A 64 13.25 -8.09 -0.33
C GLU A 64 12.66 -9.34 0.34
N LYS A 65 11.35 -9.35 0.62
CA LYS A 65 10.68 -10.52 1.20
C LYS A 65 10.65 -11.71 0.23
N ALA A 66 10.45 -11.45 -1.07
CA ALA A 66 10.49 -12.51 -2.08
C ALA A 66 11.89 -13.12 -2.18
N ILE A 67 12.94 -12.31 -2.25
CA ILE A 67 14.33 -12.77 -2.28
C ILE A 67 14.64 -13.61 -1.04
N ALA A 68 14.26 -13.14 0.16
CA ALA A 68 14.50 -13.87 1.40
C ALA A 68 13.82 -15.25 1.44
N ARG A 69 12.61 -15.37 0.86
CA ARG A 69 11.85 -16.63 0.79
C ARG A 69 12.40 -17.57 -0.28
N THR A 70 12.67 -17.06 -1.48
CA THR A 70 13.12 -17.84 -2.63
C THR A 70 14.57 -18.30 -2.51
N TYR A 71 15.45 -17.43 -1.99
CA TYR A 71 16.89 -17.67 -1.86
C TYR A 71 17.30 -17.85 -0.40
N SER A 72 16.50 -18.59 0.36
CA SER A 72 16.62 -18.75 1.82
C SER A 72 17.95 -19.39 2.28
N THR A 73 18.63 -20.12 1.41
CA THR A 73 19.95 -20.73 1.66
C THR A 73 21.12 -20.00 1.05
N ALA A 74 20.86 -18.99 0.19
CA ALA A 74 21.92 -18.19 -0.41
C ALA A 74 22.56 -17.25 0.61
N ASP A 75 23.83 -16.91 0.41
CA ASP A 75 24.55 -15.93 1.22
C ASP A 75 24.07 -14.49 0.95
N PHE A 76 24.63 -13.54 1.71
CA PHE A 76 24.31 -12.13 1.56
C PHE A 76 24.65 -11.60 0.17
N ASP A 77 25.84 -11.92 -0.35
CA ASP A 77 26.33 -11.40 -1.61
C ASP A 77 25.42 -11.80 -2.77
N LYS A 78 24.95 -13.05 -2.80
CA LYS A 78 24.03 -13.51 -3.83
C LYS A 78 22.68 -12.82 -3.75
N ARG A 79 22.13 -12.64 -2.55
CA ARG A 79 20.86 -11.91 -2.37
C ARG A 79 20.99 -10.44 -2.74
N HIS A 80 22.14 -9.84 -2.44
CA HIS A 80 22.45 -8.46 -2.78
C HIS A 80 22.57 -8.28 -4.30
N GLU A 81 23.28 -9.16 -5.01
CA GLU A 81 23.39 -9.18 -6.47
C GLU A 81 22.00 -9.21 -7.13
N ILE A 82 21.11 -10.08 -6.65
CA ILE A 82 19.73 -10.19 -7.15
C ILE A 82 18.94 -8.89 -6.89
N SER A 83 19.09 -8.30 -5.70
CA SER A 83 18.43 -7.04 -5.35
C SER A 83 18.89 -5.88 -6.25
N GLU A 84 20.20 -5.74 -6.49
CA GLU A 84 20.73 -4.71 -7.39
C GLU A 84 20.28 -4.91 -8.83
N LYS A 85 20.27 -6.17 -9.31
CA LYS A 85 19.73 -6.48 -10.64
C LYS A 85 18.25 -6.11 -10.76
N ALA A 86 17.44 -6.42 -9.74
CA ALA A 86 16.03 -6.03 -9.72
C ALA A 86 15.86 -4.50 -9.77
N LYS A 87 16.66 -3.74 -9.00
CA LYS A 87 16.62 -2.27 -9.03
C LYS A 87 16.96 -1.70 -10.41
N ILE A 88 17.94 -2.27 -11.12
CA ILE A 88 18.28 -1.85 -12.49
C ILE A 88 17.09 -2.06 -13.43
N LEU A 89 16.48 -3.26 -13.40
CA LEU A 89 15.31 -3.56 -14.23
C LEU A 89 14.12 -2.66 -13.92
N LEU A 90 13.89 -2.33 -12.64
CA LEU A 90 12.84 -1.37 -12.28
C LEU A 90 13.11 0.04 -12.81
N ARG A 91 14.38 0.48 -12.88
CA ARG A 91 14.74 1.76 -13.50
C ARG A 91 14.47 1.75 -15.01
N GLU A 92 14.72 0.63 -15.68
CA GLU A 92 14.41 0.48 -17.11
C GLU A 92 12.90 0.55 -17.36
N VAL A 93 12.11 -0.20 -16.58
CA VAL A 93 10.64 -0.15 -16.65
C VAL A 93 10.14 1.28 -16.42
N LYS A 94 10.68 1.95 -15.40
CA LYS A 94 10.34 3.34 -15.09
C LYS A 94 10.66 4.29 -16.25
N SER A 95 11.85 4.17 -16.83
CA SER A 95 12.25 4.98 -17.99
C SER A 95 11.34 4.76 -19.18
N LEU A 96 10.89 3.51 -19.39
CA LEU A 96 10.03 3.16 -20.53
C LEU A 96 8.59 3.63 -20.34
N VAL A 97 8.01 3.45 -19.15
CA VAL A 97 6.57 3.65 -18.93
C VAL A 97 6.22 5.08 -18.50
N TRP A 98 7.10 5.75 -17.75
CA TRP A 98 6.84 7.12 -17.25
C TRP A 98 7.69 8.20 -17.93
N ASP A 99 8.62 7.82 -18.81
CA ASP A 99 9.63 8.69 -19.40
C ASP A 99 10.41 9.46 -18.31
N LEU A 100 11.01 8.70 -17.40
CA LEU A 100 11.67 9.23 -16.20
C LEU A 100 13.08 8.66 -16.01
N GLY A 101 14.04 9.56 -15.74
CA GLY A 101 15.42 9.19 -15.43
C GLY A 101 15.62 8.64 -14.00
N PRO A 102 16.85 8.22 -13.66
CA PRO A 102 17.22 7.80 -12.31
C PRO A 102 16.88 8.86 -11.25
N GLY A 103 16.36 8.45 -10.10
CA GLY A 103 16.05 9.35 -8.96
C GLY A 103 14.84 10.28 -9.13
N THR A 104 14.25 10.39 -10.33
CA THR A 104 13.07 11.25 -10.58
C THR A 104 11.75 10.54 -10.24
N ASN A 105 10.63 11.23 -10.14
CA ASN A 105 9.29 10.63 -10.05
C ASN A 105 8.24 11.70 -10.40
N LYS A 106 7.00 11.29 -10.65
CA LYS A 106 5.93 12.25 -10.95
C LYS A 106 5.40 12.96 -9.70
N GLY A 107 5.58 12.36 -8.52
CA GLY A 107 5.21 12.96 -7.24
C GLY A 107 3.70 13.05 -7.00
N VAL A 108 3.35 13.85 -5.99
CA VAL A 108 1.96 14.18 -5.62
C VAL A 108 1.34 15.07 -6.70
N LYS A 109 0.02 14.99 -6.91
CA LYS A 109 -0.76 15.66 -7.99
C LYS A 109 -0.54 15.10 -9.39
N TYR A 110 0.19 14.00 -9.53
CA TYR A 110 0.29 13.30 -10.82
C TYR A 110 -0.97 12.52 -11.16
N ASP A 111 -1.51 11.80 -10.18
CA ASP A 111 -2.68 10.93 -10.31
C ASP A 111 -3.53 11.06 -9.04
N ASP A 112 -4.83 11.35 -9.21
CA ASP A 112 -5.72 11.59 -8.08
C ASP A 112 -5.94 10.32 -7.24
N GLY A 113 -6.01 9.14 -7.88
CA GLY A 113 -6.10 7.86 -7.19
C GLY A 113 -4.88 7.60 -6.32
N ALA A 114 -3.67 7.88 -6.82
CA ALA A 114 -2.44 7.77 -6.07
C ALA A 114 -2.40 8.73 -4.87
N ASP A 115 -2.90 9.96 -5.04
CA ASP A 115 -2.99 10.93 -3.95
C ASP A 115 -3.98 10.49 -2.87
N ILE A 116 -5.16 9.97 -3.25
CA ILE A 116 -6.14 9.40 -2.31
C ILE A 116 -5.53 8.23 -1.51
N LEU A 117 -4.83 7.32 -2.17
CA LEU A 117 -4.15 6.20 -1.51
C LEU A 117 -3.03 6.68 -0.59
N PHE A 118 -2.30 7.72 -0.99
CA PHE A 118 -1.27 8.32 -0.16
C PHE A 118 -1.89 8.93 1.10
N ASP A 119 -3.01 9.64 1.00
CA ASP A 119 -3.72 10.21 2.15
C ASP A 119 -4.22 9.13 3.11
N ILE A 120 -4.79 8.04 2.59
CA ILE A 120 -5.16 6.85 3.37
C ILE A 120 -3.95 6.32 4.14
N HIS A 121 -2.82 6.13 3.46
CA HIS A 121 -1.58 5.69 4.09
C HIS A 121 -1.15 6.65 5.21
N GLN A 122 -1.14 7.96 4.96
CA GLN A 122 -0.71 8.97 5.94
C GLN A 122 -1.57 8.95 7.21
N VAL A 123 -2.90 8.89 7.06
CA VAL A 123 -3.81 8.82 8.19
C VAL A 123 -3.58 7.56 9.02
N ILE A 124 -3.50 6.39 8.36
CA ILE A 124 -3.28 5.12 9.05
C ILE A 124 -1.92 5.10 9.74
N ARG A 125 -0.87 5.51 9.02
CA ARG A 125 0.51 5.60 9.51
C ARG A 125 0.59 6.40 10.81
N HIS A 126 0.01 7.59 10.82
CA HIS A 126 0.02 8.47 11.97
C HIS A 126 -0.80 7.90 13.14
N HIS A 127 -1.97 7.30 12.85
CA HIS A 127 -2.76 6.63 13.87
C HIS A 127 -2.02 5.48 14.54
N LEU A 128 -1.35 4.64 13.75
CA LEU A 128 -0.52 3.54 14.26
C LEU A 128 0.65 4.05 15.11
N TRP A 129 1.26 5.20 14.76
CA TRP A 129 2.29 5.83 15.59
C TRP A 129 1.75 6.30 16.95
N LYS A 130 0.58 6.95 16.98
CA LYS A 130 -0.04 7.42 18.24
C LYS A 130 -0.26 6.31 19.26
N ILE A 131 -0.59 5.10 18.81
CA ILE A 131 -0.87 3.94 19.68
C ILE A 131 0.36 3.09 20.04
N LYS A 132 1.57 3.45 19.57
CA LYS A 132 2.80 2.76 20.00
C LYS A 132 3.03 2.94 21.52
N PRO A 133 3.73 2.02 22.18
CA PRO A 133 4.23 2.27 23.54
C PRO A 133 5.27 3.40 23.54
N GLU A 134 5.42 4.09 24.66
CA GLU A 134 6.52 5.05 24.86
C GLU A 134 7.86 4.33 25.11
N PRO A 135 9.00 4.92 24.72
CA PRO A 135 9.15 6.22 24.07
C PRO A 135 8.90 6.19 22.55
N LYS A 136 8.25 7.24 22.02
CA LYS A 136 8.09 7.44 20.57
C LYS A 136 9.08 8.45 20.01
N TYR A 137 9.59 8.15 18.82
CA TYR A 137 10.42 9.09 18.07
C TYR A 137 9.54 10.05 17.26
N HIS A 138 9.83 11.35 17.34
CA HIS A 138 9.08 12.41 16.64
C HIS A 138 9.71 12.86 15.31
N TYR A 139 10.90 12.35 14.98
CA TYR A 139 11.61 12.72 13.75
C TYR A 139 11.22 11.86 12.53
N THR A 140 10.36 10.85 12.72
CA THR A 140 9.93 9.93 11.67
C THR A 140 8.66 10.43 10.99
N ASN A 141 8.49 10.08 9.71
CA ASN A 141 7.33 10.53 8.91
C ASN A 141 5.97 10.11 9.47
N ASP A 142 5.93 9.10 10.35
CA ASP A 142 4.72 8.65 11.02
C ASP A 142 4.32 9.51 12.22
N ALA A 143 5.23 10.35 12.74
CA ALA A 143 4.93 11.31 13.79
C ALA A 143 4.13 12.53 13.28
N ALA A 144 4.24 12.85 11.99
CA ALA A 144 3.53 13.97 11.37
C ALA A 144 2.06 13.62 11.10
N GLU A 145 1.18 14.59 11.33
CA GLU A 145 -0.22 14.51 10.91
C GLU A 145 -0.35 14.42 9.38
N ALA A 146 -1.44 13.82 8.91
CA ALA A 146 -1.68 13.65 7.48
C ALA A 146 -1.91 15.01 6.80
N THR A 147 -1.14 15.29 5.75
CA THR A 147 -1.43 16.37 4.81
C THR A 147 -2.24 15.80 3.66
N ILE A 148 -3.44 16.33 3.40
CA ILE A 148 -4.38 15.79 2.43
C ILE A 148 -4.13 16.38 1.05
N PHE A 149 -3.96 15.50 0.05
CA PHE A 149 -3.67 15.88 -1.33
C PHE A 149 -4.74 15.41 -2.32
N GLY A 150 -5.39 14.27 -2.11
CA GLY A 150 -6.40 13.72 -3.01
C GLY A 150 -7.68 14.56 -3.06
N SER A 151 -8.50 14.30 -4.07
CA SER A 151 -9.80 14.96 -4.23
C SER A 151 -10.84 14.58 -3.17
N GLN A 152 -10.62 13.46 -2.46
CA GLN A 152 -11.59 12.90 -1.50
C GLN A 152 -11.29 13.31 -0.06
N PRO A 153 -12.34 13.35 0.81
CA PRO A 153 -12.14 13.54 2.23
C PRO A 153 -11.23 12.47 2.84
N ALA A 154 -10.42 12.87 3.83
CA ALA A 154 -9.57 11.95 4.57
C ALA A 154 -10.41 10.85 5.26
N ILE A 155 -9.90 9.61 5.25
CA ILE A 155 -10.49 8.55 6.06
C ILE A 155 -10.41 8.89 7.56
N THR A 156 -11.34 8.34 8.33
CA THR A 156 -11.36 8.50 9.79
C THR A 156 -11.13 7.16 10.46
N ILE A 157 -10.30 7.12 11.50
CA ILE A 157 -10.03 5.90 12.28
C ILE A 157 -10.59 6.09 13.68
N LYS A 158 -11.47 5.16 14.10
CA LYS A 158 -12.02 5.08 15.45
C LYS A 158 -11.51 3.80 16.11
N ASN A 159 -11.02 3.92 17.34
CA ASN A 159 -10.68 2.75 18.14
C ASN A 159 -11.97 2.15 18.70
N LEU A 160 -12.22 0.88 18.43
CA LEU A 160 -13.33 0.13 18.99
C LEU A 160 -12.84 -0.66 20.21
N THR A 161 -13.65 -0.71 21.26
CA THR A 161 -13.44 -1.66 22.36
C THR A 161 -13.96 -3.04 21.92
N ARG A 162 -13.44 -4.12 22.52
CA ARG A 162 -13.83 -5.49 22.16
C ARG A 162 -15.29 -5.83 22.51
N ASP A 163 -16.01 -4.91 23.16
CA ASP A 163 -17.34 -5.12 23.74
C ASP A 163 -18.45 -4.34 22.98
N GLU A 164 -18.15 -3.81 21.79
CA GLU A 164 -19.11 -3.29 20.80
C GLU A 164 -19.28 -4.28 19.63
#